data_AF-A0A852IVV4-F1
#
_entry.id   AF-A0A852IVV4-F1
#
_cell.length_a   1.000
_cell.length_b   1.000
_cell.length_c   1.000
_cell.angle_alpha   90.00
_cell.angle_beta   90.00
_cell.angle_gamma   90.00
#
_symmetry.space_group_name_H-M   'P 1'
#
loop_
_entity.id
_entity.type
_entity.pdbx_description
1 polymer ?
#
loop_
_entity_poly.entity_id
_entity_poly.type
_entity_poly.pdbx_seq_one_letter_code
_entity_poly.pdbx_strand_id
1 'polypeptide(L)'
;GPDICGPGTKKVHVILNYKGKNVLINKDIRCKDDEFSHLYTLVLRPDNTYEVKIDNSKVESGSLEEDWDLLPPRKIKDPEAKKPEDWDERAKIDDPEDTKPE
;
A
#
# COMPACT_ATOMS: atom_id res chain seq x y z
N GLY A 1 15.91 -3.82 7.73
CA GLY A 1 16.93 -2.82 8.10
C GLY A 1 17.06 -1.79 6.98
N PRO A 2 17.90 -0.74 7.16
CA PRO A 2 18.10 0.29 6.15
C PRO A 2 18.78 -0.26 4.89
N ASP A 3 18.39 0.24 3.72
CA ASP A 3 18.96 -0.06 2.42
C ASP A 3 19.03 1.21 1.57
N ILE A 4 20.22 1.46 1.01
CA ILE A 4 20.55 2.67 0.25
C ILE A 4 21.19 2.25 -1.07
N CYS A 5 20.53 2.56 -2.19
CA CYS A 5 21.06 2.41 -3.53
C CYS A 5 20.82 3.70 -4.33
N GLY A 6 21.85 4.54 -4.37
CA GLY A 6 21.82 5.83 -5.07
C GLY A 6 20.79 6.81 -4.50
N PRO A 7 20.38 7.84 -5.28
CA PRO A 7 19.41 8.83 -4.83
C PRO A 7 17.97 8.29 -4.76
N GLY A 8 17.66 7.23 -5.52
CA GLY A 8 16.29 6.74 -5.68
C GLY A 8 15.83 5.72 -4.64
N THR A 9 16.75 4.98 -4.01
CA THR A 9 16.39 3.96 -2.99
C THR A 9 17.08 4.29 -1.68
N LYS A 10 16.30 4.71 -0.68
CA LYS A 10 16.73 4.99 0.69
C LYS A 10 15.59 4.63 1.62
N LYS A 11 15.44 3.34 1.92
CA LYS A 11 14.29 2.83 2.68
C LYS A 11 14.68 1.78 3.70
N VAL A 12 13.85 1.60 4.71
CA VAL A 12 13.95 0.52 5.68
C VAL A 12 13.13 -0.65 5.17
N HIS A 13 13.80 -1.75 4.85
CA HIS A 13 13.10 -3.01 4.53
C HIS A 13 12.59 -3.67 5.81
N VAL A 14 11.32 -4.05 5.80
CA VAL A 14 10.71 -4.98 6.74
C VAL A 14 10.04 -6.07 5.91
N ILE A 15 10.71 -7.22 5.82
CA ILE A 15 10.31 -8.34 4.96
C ILE A 15 9.94 -9.51 5.85
N LEU A 16 8.72 -10.02 5.68
CA LEU A 16 8.23 -11.17 6.43
C LEU A 16 8.17 -12.39 5.51
N ASN A 17 8.70 -13.52 5.97
CA ASN A 17 8.48 -14.78 5.29
C ASN A 17 7.12 -15.36 5.71
N TYR A 18 6.21 -15.52 4.77
CA TYR A 18 4.90 -16.09 4.99
C TYR A 18 4.56 -17.07 3.87
N LYS A 19 4.22 -18.31 4.23
CA LYS A 19 3.88 -19.40 3.29
C LYS A 19 4.92 -19.57 2.16
N GLY A 20 6.22 -19.50 2.51
CA GLY A 20 7.32 -19.68 1.57
C GLY A 20 7.60 -18.48 0.66
N LYS A 21 6.93 -17.34 0.86
CA LYS A 21 7.16 -16.10 0.12
C LYS A 21 7.71 -15.02 1.05
N ASN A 22 8.66 -14.25 0.54
CA ASN A 22 9.17 -13.06 1.22
C ASN A 22 8.30 -11.87 0.80
N VAL A 23 7.46 -11.39 1.71
CA VAL A 23 6.51 -10.30 1.45
C VAL A 23 7.09 -9.01 2.02
N LEU A 24 7.19 -7.99 1.17
CA LEU A 24 7.68 -6.67 1.54
C LEU A 24 6.56 -5.88 2.21
N ILE A 25 6.94 -4.98 3.12
CA ILE A 25 6.01 -3.98 3.67
C ILE A 25 5.54 -3.04 2.56
N ASN A 26 4.25 -2.70 2.56
CA ASN A 26 3.62 -1.80 1.59
C ASN A 26 3.95 -0.32 1.86
N LYS A 27 4.38 0.01 3.08
CA LYS A 27 4.75 1.38 3.49
C LYS A 27 6.18 1.73 3.12
N ASP A 28 6.39 2.97 2.69
CA ASP A 28 7.72 3.52 2.43
C ASP A 28 8.29 4.18 3.69
N ILE A 29 9.20 3.47 4.37
CA ILE A 29 9.87 3.95 5.58
C ILE A 29 11.24 4.50 5.19
N ARG A 30 11.43 5.82 5.30
CA ARG A 30 12.71 6.46 4.99
C ARG A 30 13.81 6.03 5.97
N CYS A 31 14.96 5.60 5.47
CA CYS A 31 16.14 5.36 6.31
C CYS A 31 16.97 6.63 6.52
N LYS A 32 17.80 6.64 7.57
CA LYS A 32 18.82 7.68 7.78
C LYS A 32 19.98 7.48 6.81
N ASP A 33 20.50 8.56 6.27
CA ASP A 33 21.52 8.59 5.22
C ASP A 33 22.71 9.52 5.52
N ASP A 34 22.87 9.91 6.79
CA ASP A 34 24.04 10.64 7.29
C ASP A 34 25.16 9.69 7.77
N GLU A 35 26.26 10.26 8.27
CA GLU A 35 27.47 9.54 8.69
C GLU A 35 27.44 9.08 10.17
N PHE A 36 26.34 9.32 10.89
CA PHE A 36 26.21 8.96 12.29
C PHE A 36 25.69 7.53 12.48
N SER A 37 25.92 6.99 13.67
CA SER A 37 25.37 5.69 14.05
C SER A 37 23.89 5.83 14.40
N HIS A 38 23.05 5.02 13.77
CA HIS A 38 21.60 4.98 14.01
C HIS A 38 21.15 3.61 14.52
N LEU A 39 20.20 3.62 15.45
CA LEU A 39 19.60 2.41 16.01
C LEU A 39 18.28 2.11 15.30
N TYR A 40 18.14 0.89 14.76
CA TYR A 40 16.89 0.41 14.16
C TYR A 40 16.28 -0.70 14.99
N THR A 41 15.02 -0.53 15.39
CA THR A 41 14.29 -1.51 16.21
C THR A 41 13.01 -1.93 15.50
N LEU A 42 12.78 -3.24 15.37
CA LEU A 42 11.52 -3.81 14.94
C LEU A 42 10.87 -4.51 16.15
N VAL A 43 9.63 -4.14 16.45
CA VAL A 43 8.80 -4.82 17.45
C VAL A 43 7.65 -5.50 16.71
N LEU A 44 7.55 -6.82 16.86
CA LEU A 44 6.43 -7.63 16.37
C LEU A 44 5.67 -8.18 17.57
N ARG A 45 4.35 -8.01 17.60
CA ARG A 45 3.51 -8.43 18.72
C ARG A 45 2.62 -9.63 18.35
N PRO A 46 2.23 -10.47 19.32
CA PRO A 46 1.34 -11.61 19.09
C PRO A 46 -0.07 -11.25 18.62
N ASP A 47 -0.48 -10.00 18.77
CA ASP A 47 -1.77 -9.47 18.30
C ASP A 47 -1.76 -9.03 16.82
N ASN A 48 -0.75 -9.47 16.06
CA ASN A 48 -0.51 -9.10 14.67
C ASN A 48 -0.29 -7.60 14.44
N THR A 49 0.20 -6.87 15.45
CA THR A 49 0.67 -5.48 15.27
C THR A 49 2.20 -5.41 15.21
N TYR A 50 2.70 -4.34 14.59
CA TYR A 50 4.14 -4.06 14.53
C TYR A 50 4.45 -2.60 14.82
N GLU A 51 5.71 -2.35 15.12
CA GLU A 51 6.27 -1.01 15.27
C GLU A 51 7.73 -0.99 14.78
N VAL A 52 8.07 0.03 14.00
CA VAL A 52 9.45 0.32 13.57
C VAL A 52 9.91 1.59 14.27
N LYS A 53 11.08 1.52 14.90
CA LYS A 53 11.74 2.67 15.51
C LYS A 53 13.09 2.94 14.86
N ILE A 54 13.40 4.23 14.76
CA ILE A 54 14.74 4.72 14.43
C ILE A 54 15.15 5.64 15.58
N ASP A 55 16.31 5.38 16.18
CA ASP A 55 16.86 6.13 17.32
C ASP A 55 15.86 6.20 18.49
N ASN A 56 15.27 5.04 18.82
CA ASN A 56 14.20 4.87 19.83
C ASN A 56 12.91 5.65 19.58
N SER A 57 12.81 6.42 18.49
CA SER A 57 11.61 7.13 18.08
C SER A 57 10.77 6.27 17.15
N LYS A 58 9.47 6.17 17.42
CA LYS A 58 8.52 5.45 16.56
C LYS A 58 8.39 6.19 15.22
N VAL A 59 8.78 5.54 14.14
CA VAL A 59 8.65 6.08 12.77
C VAL A 59 7.51 5.43 12.01
N GLU A 60 7.13 4.20 12.36
CA GLU A 60 6.02 3.49 11.73
C GLU A 60 5.36 2.50 12.70
N SER A 61 4.05 2.28 12.55
CA SER A 61 3.30 1.26 13.29
C SER A 61 1.99 0.91 12.59
N GLY A 62 1.53 -0.32 12.74
CA GLY A 62 0.26 -0.76 12.16
C GLY A 62 -0.03 -2.24 12.42
N SER A 63 -0.89 -2.81 11.60
CA SER A 63 -1.21 -4.24 11.61
C SER A 63 -0.51 -4.97 10.45
N LEU A 64 -0.16 -6.24 10.67
CA LEU A 64 0.48 -7.06 9.64
C LEU A 64 -0.46 -7.36 8.46
N GLU A 65 -1.78 -7.40 8.70
CA GLU A 65 -2.78 -7.71 7.68
C GLU A 65 -3.04 -6.54 6.72
N GLU A 66 -2.81 -5.30 7.15
CA GLU A 66 -3.04 -4.11 6.35
C GLU A 66 -1.77 -3.65 5.62
N ASP A 67 -0.61 -3.79 6.27
CA ASP A 67 0.65 -3.24 5.77
C ASP A 67 1.50 -4.28 5.00
N TRP A 68 1.04 -5.53 4.88
CA TRP A 68 1.61 -6.57 4.01
C TRP A 68 0.50 -7.34 3.29
N ASP A 69 0.79 -7.75 2.05
CA ASP A 69 -0.10 -8.61 1.26
C ASP A 69 0.03 -10.09 1.67
N LEU A 70 -0.22 -10.40 2.95
CA LEU A 70 -0.11 -11.76 3.49
C LEU A 70 -1.33 -12.62 3.16
N LEU A 71 -2.51 -12.02 3.15
CA LEU A 71 -3.80 -12.70 3.02
C LEU A 71 -4.48 -12.35 1.68
N PRO A 72 -5.36 -13.22 1.17
CA PRO A 72 -6.24 -12.85 0.07
C PRO A 72 -7.10 -11.62 0.41
N PRO A 73 -7.56 -10.86 -0.60
CA PRO A 73 -8.45 -9.73 -0.38
C PRO A 73 -9.68 -10.12 0.43
N ARG A 74 -10.03 -9.30 1.44
CA ARG A 74 -11.23 -9.52 2.28
C ARG A 74 -12.53 -9.47 1.48
N LYS A 75 -12.54 -8.74 0.36
CA LYS A 75 -13.68 -8.59 -0.54
C LYS A 75 -13.23 -8.85 -1.97
N ILE A 76 -13.99 -9.66 -2.70
CA ILE A 76 -13.84 -9.90 -4.12
C ILE A 76 -15.04 -9.29 -4.86
N LYS A 77 -14.86 -8.88 -6.12
CA LYS A 77 -15.99 -8.49 -6.97
C LYS A 77 -16.80 -9.74 -7.30
N ASP A 78 -18.11 -9.57 -7.43
CA ASP A 78 -19.00 -10.65 -7.86
C ASP A 78 -18.64 -11.06 -9.30
N PRO A 79 -18.23 -12.33 -9.54
CA PRO A 79 -17.85 -12.80 -10.86
C PRO A 79 -19.04 -12.87 -11.84
N GLU A 80 -20.28 -12.92 -11.34
CA GLU A 80 -21.49 -12.98 -12.17
C GLU A 80 -22.05 -11.60 -12.50
N ALA A 81 -21.60 -10.56 -11.80
CA ALA A 81 -22.04 -9.19 -12.04
C ALA A 81 -21.61 -8.71 -13.43
N LYS A 82 -22.61 -8.49 -14.29
CA LYS A 82 -22.43 -7.85 -15.59
C LYS A 82 -22.99 -6.43 -15.51
N LYS A 83 -22.30 -5.51 -16.18
CA LYS A 83 -22.85 -4.18 -16.41
C LYS A 83 -24.17 -4.34 -17.20
N PRO A 84 -25.30 -3.78 -16.73
CA PRO A 84 -26.56 -3.80 -17.46
C PRO A 84 -26.44 -3.16 -18.85
N GLU A 85 -27.24 -3.63 -19.81
CA GLU A 85 -27.23 -3.11 -21.19
C GLU A 85 -27.71 -1.65 -21.27
N ASP A 86 -28.55 -1.22 -20.34
CA ASP A 86 -29.10 0.12 -20.19
C ASP A 86 -28.22 1.07 -19.38
N TRP A 87 -27.01 0.64 -19.00
CA TRP A 87 -26.12 1.44 -18.17
C TRP A 87 -25.44 2.55 -18.97
N ASP A 88 -26.04 3.75 -18.89
CA ASP A 88 -25.54 4.96 -19.54
C ASP A 88 -24.31 5.55 -18.80
N GLU A 89 -23.15 5.52 -19.46
CA GLU A 89 -21.91 6.15 -18.97
C GLU A 89 -21.67 7.55 -19.54
N ARG A 90 -22.61 8.08 -20.32
CA ARG A 90 -22.46 9.40 -20.93
C ARG A 90 -22.55 10.48 -19.86
N ALA A 91 -21.44 11.18 -19.64
CA ALA A 91 -21.40 12.33 -18.73
C ALA A 91 -22.17 13.56 -19.29
N LYS A 92 -22.43 13.58 -20.60
CA LYS A 92 -23.22 14.60 -21.28
C LYS A 92 -24.14 13.91 -22.28
N ILE A 93 -25.38 14.36 -22.34
CA ILE A 93 -26.37 13.95 -23.33
C ILE A 93 -26.63 15.13 -24.26
N ASP A 94 -26.94 14.84 -25.52
CA ASP A 94 -27.40 15.87 -26.45
C ASP A 94 -28.75 16.41 -25.97
N ASP A 95 -28.95 17.72 -26.09
CA ASP A 95 -30.21 18.35 -25.71
C ASP A 95 -31.31 17.84 -26.66
N PRO A 96 -32.35 17.16 -26.14
CA PRO A 96 -33.41 16.60 -26.98
C PRO A 96 -34.22 17.68 -27.73
N GLU A 97 -34.14 18.95 -27.32
CA GLU A 97 -34.81 20.08 -27.97
C GLU A 97 -33.93 20.77 -29.03
N ASP A 98 -32.68 20.33 -29.22
CA ASP A 98 -31.78 20.92 -30.22
C ASP A 98 -32.17 20.49 -31.64
N THR A 99 -32.25 21.45 -32.56
CA THR A 99 -32.60 21.19 -33.96
C THR A 99 -31.56 21.81 -34.87
N LYS A 100 -31.21 21.11 -35.96
CA LYS A 100 -30.18 21.57 -36.90
C LYS A 100 -30.58 22.93 -37.50
N PRO A 101 -29.78 24.00 -37.37
CA PRO A 101 -30.03 25.27 -38.04
C PRO A 101 -29.91 25.16 -39.56
N GLU A 102 -30.67 25.97 -40.32
CA GLU A 102 -30.62 26.06 -41.80
C GLU A 102 -29.31 26.66 -42.33
#